data_AF-A0AAW0SX02-F1
#
_entry.id   AF-A0AAW0SX02-F1
#
_cell.length_a   1.000
_cell.length_b   1.000
_cell.length_c   1.000
_cell.angle_alpha   90.00
_cell.angle_beta   90.00
_cell.angle_gamma   90.00
#
_symmetry.space_group_name_H-M   'P 1'
#
loop_
_entity.id
_entity.type
_entity.pdbx_description
1 polymer ?
#
loop_
_entity_poly.entity_id
_entity_poly.type
_entity_poly.pdbx_seq_one_letter_code
_entity_poly.pdbx_strand_id
1 'polypeptide(L)'
;MEGDTEAYSGMGDQQLNTRIMELESEVEEARSTSITTTTTMPPATVPPPRQQDPADTRRLTDLERKLAEQREKVSRLEESLTKKEGEMEAMEERYKKYLGKAKSVIKTLDPKHNPALVPDVSHLRSAIQDKERIIENMERETEKSKMVRDMEEKLITTAFYNLGMQMHRQMISQRLSTVDQGHSFMTRQRQASTRRPQMGSNVGNRQAPSSGHYDDMRIS
;
A
#
# COMPACT_ATOMS: atom_id res chain seq x y z
N MET A 1 -48.60 4.09 81.42
CA MET A 1 -49.19 5.40 81.74
C MET A 1 -49.36 6.12 80.42
N GLU A 2 -50.42 5.76 79.71
CA GLU A 2 -50.92 6.47 78.53
C GLU A 2 -52.28 7.02 78.94
N GLY A 3 -52.50 8.30 78.72
CA GLY A 3 -53.69 9.01 79.15
C GLY A 3 -53.30 10.36 79.72
N ASP A 4 -53.37 11.37 78.85
CA ASP A 4 -53.73 12.78 79.17
C ASP A 4 -53.16 13.77 78.12
N THR A 5 -53.28 13.45 76.82
CA THR A 5 -53.03 14.43 75.74
C THR A 5 -54.23 14.66 74.81
N GLU A 6 -55.35 13.96 74.99
CA GLU A 6 -56.51 14.10 74.10
C GLU A 6 -57.47 15.24 74.45
N ALA A 7 -57.31 15.89 75.62
CA ALA A 7 -58.20 16.97 76.04
C ALA A 7 -57.92 18.33 75.35
N TYR A 8 -56.77 18.51 74.69
CA TYR A 8 -56.40 19.77 74.02
C TYR A 8 -56.73 19.82 72.51
N SER A 9 -57.11 18.71 71.88
CA SER A 9 -57.46 18.68 70.45
C SER A 9 -58.88 19.23 70.17
N GLY A 10 -59.83 19.01 71.07
CA GLY A 10 -61.24 19.36 70.84
C GLY A 10 -61.55 20.87 70.88
N MET A 11 -60.71 21.69 71.51
CA MET A 11 -60.92 23.15 71.59
C MET A 11 -60.58 23.87 70.27
N GLY A 12 -59.58 23.35 69.53
CA GLY A 12 -59.23 23.83 68.19
C GLY A 12 -60.30 23.45 67.17
N ASP A 13 -60.81 22.22 67.24
CA ASP A 13 -61.85 21.75 66.33
C ASP A 13 -63.17 22.52 66.48
N GLN A 14 -63.55 22.92 67.71
CA GLN A 14 -64.73 23.77 67.90
C GLN A 14 -64.55 25.16 67.28
N GLN A 15 -63.37 25.77 67.44
CA GLN A 15 -63.07 27.08 66.85
C GLN A 15 -63.01 27.01 65.32
N LEU A 16 -62.43 25.93 64.77
CA LEU A 16 -62.40 25.68 63.34
C LEU A 16 -63.80 25.48 62.77
N ASN A 17 -64.64 24.69 63.43
CA ASN A 17 -66.03 24.48 63.00
C ASN A 17 -66.87 25.76 63.10
N THR A 18 -66.64 26.60 64.10
CA THR A 18 -67.29 27.91 64.23
C THR A 18 -66.85 28.84 63.09
N ARG A 19 -65.56 28.82 62.75
CA ARG A 19 -65.00 29.61 61.65
C ARG A 19 -65.49 29.14 60.28
N ILE A 20 -65.63 27.83 60.07
CA ILE A 20 -66.20 27.27 58.84
C ILE A 20 -67.65 27.72 58.69
N MET A 21 -68.46 27.66 59.75
CA MET A 21 -69.84 28.10 59.72
C MET A 21 -69.99 29.60 59.40
N GLU A 22 -69.10 30.43 59.93
CA GLU A 22 -69.05 31.87 59.64
C GLU A 22 -68.67 32.15 58.17
N LEU A 23 -67.64 31.45 57.66
CA LEU A 23 -67.21 31.57 56.25
C LEU A 23 -68.28 31.07 55.27
N GLU A 24 -69.00 29.99 55.61
CA GLU A 24 -70.13 29.51 54.81
C GLU A 24 -71.27 30.52 54.78
N SER A 25 -71.56 31.20 55.90
CA SER A 25 -72.55 32.29 55.96
C SER A 25 -72.14 33.49 55.08
N GLU A 26 -70.87 33.89 55.12
CA GLU A 26 -70.35 35.03 54.35
C GLU A 26 -70.38 34.76 52.82
N VAL A 27 -70.11 33.50 52.43
CA VAL A 27 -70.24 33.04 51.03
C VAL A 27 -71.71 33.01 50.58
N GLU A 28 -72.62 32.57 51.45
CA GLU A 28 -74.06 32.52 51.13
C GLU A 28 -74.67 33.93 51.06
N GLU A 29 -74.19 34.89 51.87
CA GLU A 29 -74.58 36.30 51.77
C GLU A 29 -74.05 36.94 50.48
N ALA A 30 -72.79 36.70 50.10
CA ALA A 30 -72.23 37.17 48.84
C ALA A 30 -72.99 36.59 47.62
N ARG A 31 -73.39 35.31 47.70
CA ARG A 31 -74.24 34.68 46.67
C ARG A 31 -75.65 35.25 46.67
N SER A 32 -76.26 35.47 47.83
CA SER A 32 -77.60 36.07 47.95
C SER A 32 -77.64 37.50 47.39
N THR A 33 -76.56 38.27 47.59
CA THR A 33 -76.37 39.61 47.02
C THR A 33 -76.22 39.55 45.49
N SER A 34 -75.65 38.48 44.94
CA SER A 34 -75.51 38.28 43.49
C SER A 34 -76.78 37.76 42.79
N ILE A 35 -77.74 37.20 43.54
CA ILE A 35 -78.93 36.52 42.96
C ILE A 35 -80.18 37.43 42.92
N THR A 36 -80.19 38.59 43.58
CA THR A 36 -81.37 39.49 43.64
C THR A 36 -81.43 40.61 42.59
N THR A 37 -80.46 40.75 41.68
CA THR A 37 -80.56 41.72 40.58
C THR A 37 -81.04 41.08 39.28
N THR A 38 -82.35 40.85 39.18
CA THR A 38 -83.03 40.57 37.91
C THR A 38 -83.47 41.89 37.27
N THR A 39 -83.08 42.10 36.01
CA THR A 39 -83.65 43.07 35.04
C THR A 39 -83.32 44.55 35.22
N THR A 40 -82.20 44.99 34.63
CA THR A 40 -82.16 45.98 33.53
C THR A 40 -80.78 45.91 32.90
N MET A 41 -80.70 45.44 31.66
CA MET A 41 -79.48 45.43 30.86
C MET A 41 -78.99 46.88 30.64
N PRO A 42 -77.78 47.29 31.05
CA PRO A 42 -77.13 48.39 30.38
C PRO A 42 -76.76 47.93 28.96
N PRO A 43 -76.89 48.78 27.92
CA PRO A 43 -76.41 48.39 26.61
C PRO A 43 -74.92 48.12 26.74
N ALA A 44 -74.50 46.94 26.28
CA ALA A 44 -73.10 46.68 26.01
C ALA A 44 -72.62 47.85 25.13
N THR A 45 -71.86 48.76 25.73
CA THR A 45 -71.14 49.76 24.97
C THR A 45 -70.05 48.97 24.29
N VAL A 46 -70.37 48.44 23.11
CA VAL A 46 -69.38 48.02 22.13
C VAL A 46 -68.48 49.25 22.00
N PRO A 47 -67.22 49.22 22.47
CA PRO A 47 -66.33 50.33 22.20
C PRO A 47 -66.34 50.50 20.68
N PRO A 48 -66.42 51.75 20.16
CA PRO A 48 -66.41 51.97 18.72
C PRO A 48 -65.22 51.19 18.16
N PRO A 49 -65.29 50.60 16.95
CA PRO A 49 -64.12 50.00 16.36
C PRO A 49 -63.07 51.11 16.35
N ARG A 50 -62.04 50.98 17.20
CA ARG A 50 -60.86 51.84 17.09
C ARG A 50 -60.47 51.66 15.64
N GLN A 51 -60.58 52.72 14.85
CA GLN A 51 -59.96 52.72 13.53
C GLN A 51 -58.50 52.40 13.85
N GLN A 52 -58.11 51.14 13.64
CA GLN A 52 -56.73 50.76 13.76
C GLN A 52 -56.04 51.65 12.75
N ASP A 53 -55.23 52.58 13.25
CA ASP A 53 -54.50 53.47 12.38
C ASP A 53 -53.77 52.58 11.38
N PRO A 54 -53.96 52.75 10.06
CA PRO A 54 -53.38 51.84 9.06
C PRO A 54 -51.84 51.78 9.17
N ALA A 55 -51.23 52.78 9.81
CA ALA A 55 -49.82 52.79 10.18
C ALA A 55 -49.45 51.79 11.30
N ASP A 56 -50.29 51.64 12.32
CA ASP A 56 -50.05 50.71 13.43
C ASP A 56 -50.29 49.26 13.00
N THR A 57 -51.32 49.01 12.19
CA THR A 57 -51.54 47.69 11.58
C THR A 57 -50.36 47.31 10.67
N ARG A 58 -49.85 48.25 9.86
CA ARG A 58 -48.63 48.02 9.05
C ARG A 58 -47.40 47.70 9.90
N ARG A 59 -47.16 48.44 10.98
CA ARG A 59 -46.04 48.17 11.90
C ARG A 59 -46.14 46.81 12.56
N LEU A 60 -47.34 46.39 12.96
CA LEU A 60 -47.57 45.06 13.52
C LEU A 60 -47.23 43.98 12.49
N THR A 61 -47.72 44.11 11.25
CA THR A 61 -47.41 43.16 10.18
C THR A 61 -45.92 43.10 9.84
N ASP A 62 -45.20 44.22 9.91
CA ASP A 62 -43.75 44.26 9.71
C ASP A 62 -42.98 43.58 10.85
N LEU A 63 -43.45 43.74 12.10
CA LEU A 63 -42.88 43.04 13.26
C LEU A 63 -43.17 41.55 13.21
N GLU A 64 -44.37 41.15 12.83
CA GLU A 64 -44.76 39.74 12.64
C GLU A 64 -43.90 39.09 11.53
N ARG A 65 -43.70 39.79 10.41
CA ARG A 65 -42.80 39.34 9.34
C ARG A 65 -41.36 39.19 9.83
N LYS A 66 -40.82 40.19 10.55
CA LYS A 66 -39.47 40.10 11.12
C LYS A 66 -39.35 38.96 12.14
N LEU A 67 -40.36 38.74 12.96
CA LEU A 67 -40.40 37.64 13.92
C LEU A 67 -40.39 36.29 13.18
N ALA A 68 -41.17 36.16 12.09
CA ALA A 68 -41.17 34.98 11.24
C ALA A 68 -39.79 34.75 10.58
N GLU A 69 -39.16 35.80 10.04
CA GLU A 69 -37.81 35.74 9.47
C GLU A 69 -36.75 35.32 10.52
N GLN A 70 -36.84 35.84 11.75
CA GLN A 70 -35.94 35.44 12.84
C GLN A 70 -36.19 34.00 13.28
N ARG A 71 -37.44 33.55 13.38
CA ARG A 71 -37.78 32.15 13.70
C ARG A 71 -37.23 31.19 12.66
N GLU A 72 -37.37 31.52 11.38
CA GLU A 72 -36.81 30.73 10.29
C GLU A 72 -35.27 30.71 10.34
N LYS A 73 -34.64 31.83 10.69
CA LYS A 73 -33.19 31.89 10.89
C LYS A 73 -32.72 31.02 12.06
N VAL A 74 -33.44 31.02 13.18
CA VAL A 74 -33.16 30.17 14.34
C VAL A 74 -33.27 28.70 13.95
N SER A 75 -34.37 28.31 13.29
CA SER A 75 -34.57 26.94 12.78
C SER A 75 -33.40 26.48 11.90
N ARG A 76 -32.95 27.32 10.95
CA ARG A 76 -31.80 27.00 10.09
C ARG A 76 -30.49 26.83 10.87
N LEU A 77 -30.27 27.64 11.91
CA LEU A 77 -29.08 27.53 12.74
C LEU A 77 -29.10 26.27 13.61
N GLU A 78 -30.26 25.90 14.15
CA GLU A 78 -30.46 24.66 14.91
C GLU A 78 -30.24 23.41 14.03
N GLU A 79 -30.76 23.41 12.80
CA GLU A 79 -30.50 22.35 11.81
C GLU A 79 -29.00 22.25 11.44
N SER A 80 -28.33 23.38 11.25
CA SER A 80 -26.88 23.37 10.98
C SER A 80 -26.08 22.89 12.19
N LEU A 81 -26.53 23.22 13.40
CA LEU A 81 -25.85 22.82 14.63
C LEU A 81 -25.98 21.31 14.83
N THR A 82 -27.20 20.77 14.76
CA THR A 82 -27.47 19.33 14.88
C THR A 82 -26.73 18.51 13.83
N LYS A 83 -26.65 19.01 12.59
CA LYS A 83 -25.83 18.39 11.54
C LYS A 83 -24.34 18.36 11.92
N LYS A 84 -23.81 19.47 12.43
CA LYS A 84 -22.38 19.56 12.82
C LYS A 84 -22.05 18.70 14.02
N GLU A 85 -22.96 18.58 14.98
CA GLU A 85 -22.84 17.67 16.12
C GLU A 85 -22.76 16.21 15.65
N GLY A 86 -23.63 15.79 14.72
CA GLY A 86 -23.56 14.45 14.13
C GLY A 86 -22.28 14.20 13.31
N GLU A 87 -21.81 15.19 12.54
CA GLU A 87 -20.51 15.11 11.85
C GLU A 87 -19.34 14.97 12.84
N MET A 88 -19.40 15.67 13.97
CA MET A 88 -18.38 15.61 15.03
C MET A 88 -18.36 14.24 15.70
N GLU A 89 -19.52 13.69 16.05
CA GLU A 89 -19.65 12.36 16.63
C GLU A 89 -19.09 11.27 15.69
N ALA A 90 -19.46 11.31 14.40
CA ALA A 90 -18.94 10.38 13.40
C ALA A 90 -17.42 10.48 13.24
N MET A 91 -16.87 11.69 13.32
CA MET A 91 -15.44 11.93 13.27
C MET A 91 -14.72 11.35 14.50
N GLU A 92 -15.28 11.53 15.70
CA GLU A 92 -14.74 10.96 16.94
C GLU A 92 -14.71 9.43 16.92
N GLU A 93 -15.79 8.80 16.46
CA GLU A 93 -15.81 7.34 16.29
C GLU A 93 -14.72 6.86 15.34
N ARG A 94 -14.53 7.58 14.23
CA ARG A 94 -13.51 7.25 13.24
C ARG A 94 -12.10 7.39 13.83
N TYR A 95 -11.85 8.44 14.63
CA TYR A 95 -10.59 8.60 15.34
C TYR A 95 -10.36 7.51 16.38
N LYS A 96 -11.37 7.13 17.18
CA LYS A 96 -11.28 6.00 18.12
C LYS A 96 -10.90 4.70 17.40
N LYS A 97 -11.53 4.41 16.26
CA LYS A 97 -11.22 3.23 15.43
C LYS A 97 -9.78 3.27 14.92
N TYR A 98 -9.30 4.39 14.37
CA TYR A 98 -7.92 4.51 13.90
C TYR A 98 -6.89 4.43 15.01
N LEU A 99 -7.17 5.04 16.17
CA LEU A 99 -6.30 4.94 17.34
C LEU A 99 -6.19 3.49 17.82
N GLY A 100 -7.31 2.76 17.86
CA GLY A 100 -7.33 1.32 18.17
C GLY A 100 -6.51 0.50 17.16
N LYS A 101 -6.68 0.78 15.86
CA LYS A 101 -5.88 0.13 14.79
C LYS A 101 -4.38 0.40 14.95
N ALA A 102 -3.99 1.65 15.19
CA ALA A 102 -2.60 2.03 15.40
C ALA A 102 -2.00 1.32 16.63
N LYS A 103 -2.73 1.28 17.75
CA LYS A 103 -2.32 0.53 18.96
C LYS A 103 -2.13 -0.96 18.68
N SER A 104 -3.04 -1.56 17.91
CA SER A 104 -2.94 -2.98 17.52
C SER A 104 -1.69 -3.24 16.68
N VAL A 105 -1.43 -2.41 15.66
CA VAL A 105 -0.24 -2.52 14.80
C VAL A 105 1.05 -2.38 15.60
N ILE A 106 1.13 -1.39 16.50
CA ILE A 106 2.30 -1.22 17.38
C ILE A 106 2.51 -2.48 18.23
N LYS A 107 1.44 -3.01 18.83
CA LYS A 107 1.52 -4.19 19.69
C LYS A 107 1.93 -5.46 18.93
N THR A 108 1.44 -5.66 17.71
CA THR A 108 1.77 -6.86 16.92
C THR A 108 3.16 -6.79 16.30
N LEU A 109 3.68 -5.60 16.02
CA LEU A 109 5.03 -5.38 15.50
C LEU A 109 6.10 -5.28 16.58
N ASP A 110 5.75 -4.93 17.83
CA ASP A 110 6.69 -4.87 18.93
C ASP A 110 7.14 -6.29 19.33
N PRO A 111 8.43 -6.65 19.17
CA PRO A 111 8.97 -7.95 19.55
C PRO A 111 8.73 -8.31 21.02
N LYS A 112 8.57 -7.31 21.91
CA LYS A 112 8.28 -7.54 23.33
C LYS A 112 6.84 -8.00 23.58
N HIS A 113 5.91 -7.58 22.74
CA HIS A 113 4.49 -7.88 22.87
C HIS A 113 4.02 -9.02 21.96
N ASN A 114 4.83 -9.41 20.97
CA ASN A 114 4.58 -10.52 20.08
C ASN A 114 5.78 -11.49 20.01
N PRO A 115 6.04 -12.26 21.08
CA PRO A 115 7.19 -13.18 21.16
C PRO A 115 7.15 -14.29 20.09
N ALA A 116 6.00 -14.55 19.47
CA ALA A 116 5.86 -15.52 18.40
C ALA A 116 6.61 -15.12 17.11
N LEU A 117 6.82 -13.82 16.86
CA LEU A 117 7.56 -13.34 15.67
C LEU A 117 9.08 -13.37 15.87
N VAL A 118 9.56 -13.44 17.11
CA VAL A 118 10.99 -13.32 17.44
C VAL A 118 11.83 -14.48 16.87
N PRO A 119 11.41 -15.76 17.00
CA PRO A 119 12.12 -16.87 16.39
C PRO A 119 12.18 -16.73 14.87
N ASP A 120 11.06 -16.45 14.21
CA ASP A 120 11.00 -16.35 12.74
C ASP A 120 11.90 -15.24 12.20
N VAL A 121 11.88 -14.06 12.83
CA VAL A 121 12.79 -12.95 12.45
C VAL A 121 14.25 -13.33 12.67
N SER A 122 14.57 -14.05 13.76
CA SER A 122 15.93 -14.53 14.02
C SER A 122 16.38 -15.56 12.98
N HIS A 123 15.54 -16.54 12.65
CA HIS A 123 15.81 -17.53 11.61
C HIS A 123 16.01 -16.88 10.24
N LEU A 124 15.15 -15.92 9.88
CA LEU A 124 15.28 -15.17 8.62
C LEU A 124 16.58 -14.38 8.56
N ARG A 125 16.99 -13.73 9.67
CA ARG A 125 18.28 -13.04 9.75
C ARG A 125 19.45 -14.01 9.56
N SER A 126 19.42 -15.17 10.22
CA SER A 126 20.45 -16.20 10.03
C SER A 126 20.49 -16.67 8.58
N ALA A 127 19.33 -16.97 7.98
CA ALA A 127 19.25 -17.43 6.61
C ALA A 127 19.76 -16.39 5.59
N ILE A 128 19.55 -15.09 5.86
CA ILE A 128 20.13 -14.01 5.05
C ILE A 128 21.66 -14.02 5.16
N GLN A 129 22.20 -14.06 6.37
CA GLN A 129 23.65 -14.10 6.59
C GLN A 129 24.29 -15.34 5.95
N ASP A 130 23.65 -16.49 6.03
CA ASP A 130 24.15 -17.72 5.41
C ASP A 130 24.16 -17.60 3.88
N LYS A 131 23.11 -17.01 3.28
CA LYS A 131 23.05 -16.73 1.85
C LYS A 131 24.11 -15.72 1.41
N GLU A 132 24.36 -14.67 2.19
CA GLU A 132 25.42 -13.70 1.93
C GLU A 132 26.79 -14.38 1.89
N ARG A 133 27.09 -15.26 2.87
CA ARG A 133 28.34 -16.04 2.87
C ARG A 133 28.46 -16.97 1.65
N ILE A 134 27.36 -17.58 1.22
CA ILE A 134 27.34 -18.44 0.02
C ILE A 134 27.64 -17.61 -1.23
N ILE A 135 27.03 -16.44 -1.36
CA ILE A 135 27.28 -15.51 -2.48
C ILE A 135 28.75 -15.12 -2.52
N GLU A 136 29.31 -14.66 -1.40
CA GLU A 136 30.73 -14.27 -1.32
C GLU A 136 31.68 -15.43 -1.68
N ASN A 137 31.34 -16.66 -1.27
CA ASN A 137 32.11 -17.85 -1.62
C ASN A 137 32.05 -18.12 -3.14
N MET A 138 30.86 -18.09 -3.73
CA MET A 138 30.67 -18.33 -5.16
C MET A 138 31.34 -17.25 -6.01
N GLU A 139 31.30 -15.99 -5.58
CA GLU A 139 32.00 -14.89 -6.26
C GLU A 139 33.52 -15.13 -6.24
N ARG A 140 34.09 -15.48 -5.08
CA ARG A 140 35.51 -15.84 -4.96
C ARG A 140 35.90 -17.04 -5.83
N GLU A 141 35.06 -18.07 -5.89
CA GLU A 141 35.28 -19.25 -6.73
C GLU A 141 35.19 -18.93 -8.21
N THR A 142 34.25 -18.08 -8.61
CA THR A 142 34.09 -17.60 -9.98
C THR A 142 35.32 -16.80 -10.43
N GLU A 143 35.82 -15.91 -9.56
CA GLU A 143 37.02 -15.13 -9.84
C GLU A 143 38.27 -16.02 -9.98
N LYS A 144 38.44 -16.99 -9.08
CA LYS A 144 39.51 -18.01 -9.21
C LYS A 144 39.39 -18.80 -10.51
N SER A 145 38.18 -19.22 -10.87
CA SER A 145 37.94 -19.98 -12.11
C SER A 145 38.28 -19.16 -13.35
N LYS A 146 37.96 -17.86 -13.33
CA LYS A 146 38.35 -16.93 -14.39
C LYS A 146 39.88 -16.80 -14.50
N MET A 147 40.57 -16.63 -13.38
CA MET A 147 42.03 -16.53 -13.35
C MET A 147 42.70 -17.79 -13.92
N VAL A 148 42.19 -18.98 -13.58
CA VAL A 148 42.69 -20.25 -14.13
C VAL A 148 42.47 -20.31 -15.63
N ARG A 149 41.27 -19.99 -16.11
CA ARG A 149 40.98 -19.95 -17.56
C ARG A 149 41.91 -18.99 -18.32
N ASP A 150 42.13 -17.79 -17.80
CA ASP A 150 43.02 -16.79 -18.42
C ASP A 150 44.48 -17.28 -18.45
N MET A 151 44.91 -18.02 -17.43
CA MET A 151 46.23 -18.66 -17.39
C MET A 151 46.34 -19.79 -18.41
N GLU A 152 45.33 -20.66 -18.51
CA GLU A 152 45.26 -21.74 -19.49
C GLU A 152 45.29 -21.20 -20.92
N GLU A 153 44.54 -20.13 -21.22
CA GLU A 153 44.54 -19.50 -22.53
C GLU A 153 45.94 -19.03 -22.93
N LYS A 154 46.67 -18.35 -22.02
CA LYS A 154 48.05 -17.93 -22.26
C LYS A 154 48.99 -19.10 -22.52
N LEU A 155 48.86 -20.19 -21.76
CA LEU A 155 49.67 -21.38 -21.95
C LEU A 155 49.40 -22.01 -23.31
N ILE A 156 48.13 -22.13 -23.69
CA ILE A 156 47.71 -22.67 -24.98
C ILE A 156 48.25 -21.79 -26.12
N THR A 157 48.04 -20.47 -26.08
CA THR A 157 48.57 -19.53 -27.09
C THR A 157 50.08 -19.66 -27.23
N THR A 158 50.81 -19.73 -26.11
CA THR A 158 52.27 -19.87 -26.10
C THR A 158 52.71 -21.20 -26.70
N ALA A 159 52.05 -22.31 -26.33
CA ALA A 159 52.36 -23.63 -26.86
C ALA A 159 52.14 -23.70 -28.37
N PHE A 160 51.03 -23.13 -28.89
CA PHE A 160 50.75 -23.07 -30.32
C PHE A 160 51.75 -22.19 -31.08
N TYR A 161 52.11 -21.03 -30.54
CA TYR A 161 53.14 -20.18 -31.14
C TYR A 161 54.50 -20.89 -31.22
N ASN A 162 54.93 -21.50 -30.12
CA ASN A 162 56.20 -22.23 -30.06
C ASN A 162 56.21 -23.42 -31.02
N LEU A 163 55.11 -24.17 -31.10
CA LEU A 163 54.95 -25.27 -32.05
C LEU A 163 55.02 -24.77 -33.50
N GLY A 164 54.29 -23.71 -33.83
CA GLY A 164 54.31 -23.11 -35.17
C GLY A 164 55.71 -22.63 -35.58
N MET A 165 56.42 -21.96 -34.67
CA MET A 165 57.80 -21.51 -34.88
C MET A 165 58.76 -22.70 -35.06
N GLN A 166 58.61 -23.75 -34.24
CA GLN A 166 59.39 -24.98 -34.36
C GLN A 166 59.19 -25.64 -35.73
N MET A 167 57.95 -25.79 -36.19
CA MET A 167 57.63 -26.34 -37.50
C MET A 167 58.17 -25.47 -38.64
N HIS A 168 58.07 -24.14 -38.53
CA HIS A 168 58.62 -23.23 -39.52
C HIS A 168 60.15 -23.33 -39.61
N ARG A 169 60.83 -23.39 -38.44
CA ARG A 169 62.28 -23.61 -38.36
C ARG A 169 62.67 -24.96 -38.96
N GLN A 170 61.92 -26.04 -38.69
CA GLN A 170 62.15 -27.35 -39.29
C GLN A 170 62.01 -27.31 -40.82
N MET A 171 60.96 -26.68 -41.33
CA MET A 171 60.72 -26.51 -42.77
C MET A 171 61.83 -25.71 -43.46
N ILE A 172 62.26 -24.59 -42.86
CA ILE A 172 63.38 -23.79 -43.38
C ILE A 172 64.68 -24.60 -43.36
N SER A 173 64.99 -25.25 -42.24
CA SER A 173 66.18 -26.09 -42.11
C SER A 173 66.21 -27.21 -43.15
N GLN A 174 65.07 -27.86 -43.42
CA GLN A 174 64.98 -28.89 -44.46
C GLN A 174 65.23 -28.32 -45.87
N ARG A 175 64.68 -27.14 -46.19
CA ARG A 175 64.95 -26.48 -47.46
C ARG A 175 66.42 -26.10 -47.58
N LEU A 176 67.00 -25.53 -46.52
CA LEU A 176 68.40 -25.13 -46.52
C LEU A 176 69.34 -26.34 -46.62
N SER A 177 69.03 -27.45 -45.94
CA SER A 177 69.84 -28.68 -46.05
C SER A 177 69.81 -29.26 -47.46
N THR A 178 68.69 -29.16 -48.20
CA THR A 178 68.65 -29.59 -49.62
C THR A 178 69.47 -28.69 -50.55
N VAL A 179 69.64 -27.41 -50.19
CA VAL A 179 70.48 -26.46 -50.94
C VAL A 179 71.96 -26.71 -50.62
N ASP A 180 72.29 -26.94 -49.35
CA ASP A 180 73.65 -27.21 -48.85
C ASP A 180 74.21 -28.55 -49.36
N GLN A 181 73.36 -29.57 -49.52
CA GLN A 181 73.71 -30.84 -50.17
C GLN A 181 73.96 -30.74 -51.69
N GLY A 182 74.01 -29.52 -52.26
CA GLY A 182 74.33 -29.29 -53.67
C GLY A 182 73.22 -29.68 -54.66
N HIS A 183 72.07 -30.17 -54.19
CA HIS A 183 70.90 -30.50 -55.00
C HIS A 183 70.04 -29.28 -55.36
N SER A 184 70.67 -28.11 -55.56
CA SER A 184 69.98 -26.93 -56.07
C SER A 184 69.29 -27.27 -57.40
N PHE A 185 68.14 -26.64 -57.64
CA PHE A 185 67.40 -26.77 -58.91
C PHE A 185 68.32 -26.54 -60.11
N MET A 186 69.27 -25.61 -59.98
CA MET A 186 70.30 -25.32 -60.97
C MET A 186 71.29 -26.49 -61.16
N THR A 187 71.70 -27.18 -60.10
CA THR A 187 72.57 -28.37 -60.19
C THR A 187 71.84 -29.54 -60.85
N ARG A 188 70.57 -29.75 -60.52
CA ARG A 188 69.72 -30.74 -61.20
C ARG A 188 69.54 -30.40 -62.69
N GLN A 189 69.33 -29.13 -63.03
CA GLN A 189 69.24 -28.67 -64.42
C GLN A 189 70.55 -28.90 -65.19
N ARG A 190 71.71 -28.65 -64.56
CA ARG A 190 73.03 -28.94 -65.14
C ARG A 190 73.20 -30.44 -65.43
N GLN A 191 72.82 -31.33 -64.50
CA GLN A 191 72.95 -32.78 -64.70
C GLN A 191 71.92 -33.34 -65.71
N ALA A 192 70.70 -32.80 -65.75
CA ALA A 192 69.68 -33.19 -66.73
C ALA A 192 70.11 -32.84 -68.16
N SER A 193 70.83 -31.73 -68.34
CA SER A 193 71.40 -31.35 -69.65
C SER A 193 72.48 -32.31 -70.14
N THR A 194 73.14 -33.09 -69.27
CA THR A 194 74.16 -34.09 -69.63
C THR A 194 73.55 -35.48 -69.90
N ARG A 195 72.30 -35.74 -69.51
CA ARG A 195 71.60 -37.02 -69.74
C ARG A 195 70.72 -36.99 -70.99
N ARG A 196 71.33 -36.76 -72.15
CA ARG A 196 70.75 -37.14 -73.46
C ARG A 196 71.43 -38.44 -73.93
N PRO A 197 70.82 -39.63 -73.73
CA PRO A 197 71.24 -40.83 -74.43
C PRO A 197 70.66 -40.84 -75.85
N GLN A 198 71.51 -41.24 -76.79
CA GLN A 198 71.17 -41.64 -78.15
C GLN A 198 69.98 -42.62 -78.17
N MET A 199 69.13 -42.47 -79.17
CA MET A 199 67.98 -43.32 -79.48
C MET A 199 68.33 -44.81 -79.43
N GLY A 200 67.60 -45.57 -78.62
CA GLY A 200 67.67 -47.03 -78.56
C GLY A 200 66.28 -47.58 -78.29
N SER A 201 65.58 -47.90 -79.38
CA SER A 201 64.30 -48.59 -79.41
C SER A 201 64.39 -49.92 -78.65
N ASN A 202 63.52 -50.14 -77.67
CA ASN A 202 63.01 -51.49 -77.44
C ASN A 202 61.59 -51.48 -76.89
N VAL A 203 60.76 -52.20 -77.62
CA VAL A 203 59.30 -52.29 -77.53
C VAL A 203 58.94 -53.43 -76.58
N GLY A 204 57.94 -53.18 -75.72
CA GLY A 204 57.03 -54.22 -75.23
C GLY A 204 57.44 -54.92 -73.94
N ASN A 205 56.81 -54.54 -72.83
CA ASN A 205 55.81 -55.41 -72.22
C ASN A 205 54.98 -54.64 -71.17
N ARG A 206 53.68 -54.52 -71.42
CA ARG A 206 52.68 -53.96 -70.49
C ARG A 206 51.98 -55.12 -69.79
N GLN A 207 52.06 -55.18 -68.46
CA GLN A 207 51.00 -55.77 -67.63
C GLN A 207 50.75 -54.84 -66.46
N ALA A 208 49.53 -54.30 -66.41
CA ALA A 208 49.03 -53.42 -65.37
C ALA A 208 48.25 -54.24 -64.34
N PRO A 209 48.38 -53.98 -63.03
CA PRO A 209 47.39 -54.41 -62.07
C PRO A 209 46.32 -53.33 -61.86
N SER A 210 45.10 -53.82 -61.97
CA SER A 210 43.79 -53.25 -61.62
C SER A 210 43.79 -52.31 -60.41
N SER A 211 43.16 -51.14 -60.61
CA SER A 211 42.84 -50.13 -59.60
C SER A 211 41.73 -50.60 -58.65
N GLY A 212 42.08 -50.77 -57.37
CA GLY A 212 41.13 -50.97 -56.29
C GLY A 212 40.34 -49.69 -55.97
N HIS A 213 39.05 -49.75 -56.24
CA HIS A 213 37.95 -49.49 -55.30
C HIS A 213 38.12 -48.33 -54.30
N TYR A 214 37.52 -47.19 -54.63
CA TYR A 214 37.10 -46.19 -53.64
C TYR A 214 35.72 -46.60 -53.14
N ASP A 215 35.59 -46.89 -51.85
CA ASP A 215 34.29 -46.88 -51.17
C ASP A 215 34.26 -45.80 -50.08
N ASP A 216 33.16 -45.07 -50.21
CA ASP A 216 32.62 -43.92 -49.51
C ASP A 216 32.42 -44.19 -48.00
N MET A 217 33.07 -43.42 -47.11
CA MET A 217 32.69 -43.37 -45.70
C MET A 217 31.75 -42.19 -45.46
N ARG A 218 30.45 -42.42 -45.67
CA ARG A 218 29.39 -41.61 -45.05
C ARG A 218 29.28 -41.98 -43.57
N ILE A 219 29.82 -41.12 -42.72
CA ILE A 219 29.60 -41.11 -41.28
C ILE A 219 28.24 -40.42 -41.02
N SER A 220 27.41 -41.06 -40.19
CA SER A 220 26.20 -40.47 -39.57
C SER A 220 26.57 -39.56 -38.42
#